data_AF-A0A2V9ZCR8-F1
#
_entry.id   AF-A0A2V9ZCR8-F1
#
_cell.length_a   1.000
_cell.length_b   1.000
_cell.length_c   1.000
_cell.angle_alpha   90.00
_cell.angle_beta   90.00
_cell.angle_gamma   90.00
#
_symmetry.space_group_name_H-M   'P 1'
#
loop_
_entity.id
_entity.type
_entity.pdbx_description
1 polymer ?
#
loop_
_entity_poly.entity_id
_entity_poly.type
_entity_poly.pdbx_seq_one_letter_code
_entity_poly.pdbx_strand_id
1 'polypeptide(L)'
;MTVGSMEGNGHVFLGSRKLTVGSNNQNTNFSGSIQDGGASGGIGGSLAKTGTGELVLARKNTYTGGTIITRGHLIVNNQGGSATGIGPVQINGGFLSGAGAIAGAVNVGNGVTSGAVLLPGTAGTPGYL
;
A
#
# COMPACT_ATOMS: atom_id res chain seq x y z
N MET A 1 -12.00 -9.22 2.67
CA MET A 1 -12.52 -9.18 1.27
C MET A 1 -11.33 -9.28 0.33
N THR A 2 -11.47 -9.96 -0.80
CA THR A 2 -10.41 -10.09 -1.79
C THR A 2 -10.92 -9.63 -3.15
N VAL A 3 -10.09 -8.87 -3.88
CA VAL A 3 -10.35 -8.43 -5.25
C VAL A 3 -9.20 -8.85 -6.16
N GLY A 4 -9.50 -8.99 -7.45
CA GLY A 4 -8.51 -9.29 -8.48
C GLY A 4 -7.48 -8.17 -8.57
N SER A 5 -7.93 -6.99 -8.99
CA SER A 5 -7.11 -5.79 -9.16
C SER A 5 -7.80 -4.55 -8.59
N MET A 6 -7.04 -3.45 -8.48
CA MET A 6 -7.56 -2.14 -8.08
C MET A 6 -6.94 -1.07 -8.97
N GLU A 7 -7.77 -0.36 -9.74
CA GLU A 7 -7.35 0.63 -10.73
C GLU A 7 -8.34 1.80 -10.80
N GLY A 8 -7.92 2.91 -11.40
CA GLY A 8 -8.72 4.13 -11.51
C GLY A 8 -8.54 5.10 -10.34
N ASN A 9 -9.48 6.03 -10.19
CA ASN A 9 -9.37 7.22 -9.34
C ASN A 9 -10.47 7.34 -8.26
N GLY A 10 -11.22 6.26 -8.00
CA GLY A 10 -12.34 6.27 -7.07
C GLY A 10 -11.96 6.29 -5.58
N HIS A 11 -12.98 6.28 -4.72
CA HIS A 11 -12.83 6.13 -3.28
C HIS A 11 -13.07 4.69 -2.84
N VAL A 12 -12.18 4.17 -1.99
CA VAL A 12 -12.31 2.87 -1.35
C VAL A 12 -12.49 3.09 0.16
N PHE A 13 -13.67 2.76 0.67
CA PHE A 13 -13.99 2.85 2.09
C PHE A 13 -13.86 1.47 2.73
N LEU A 14 -12.88 1.31 3.63
CA LEU A 14 -12.57 0.04 4.27
C LEU A 14 -13.35 -0.19 5.56
N GLY A 15 -13.81 0.86 6.25
CA GLY A 15 -14.32 0.75 7.61
C GLY A 15 -13.28 0.07 8.52
N SER A 16 -13.64 -1.05 9.13
CA SER A 16 -12.76 -1.91 9.94
C SER A 16 -12.28 -3.18 9.20
N ARG A 17 -12.38 -3.22 7.86
CA ARG A 17 -12.16 -4.43 7.06
C ARG A 17 -10.77 -4.47 6.43
N LYS A 18 -10.28 -5.69 6.23
CA LYS A 18 -9.11 -5.97 5.40
C LYS A 18 -9.51 -6.19 3.94
N LEU A 19 -8.89 -5.44 3.04
CA LEU A 19 -8.99 -5.60 1.59
C LEU A 19 -7.70 -6.21 1.03
N THR A 20 -7.82 -7.38 0.42
CA THR A 20 -6.71 -8.05 -0.28
C THR A 20 -6.82 -7.78 -1.79
N VAL A 21 -5.74 -7.33 -2.42
CA VAL A 21 -5.68 -6.90 -3.83
C VAL A 21 -4.55 -7.63 -4.55
N GLY A 22 -4.76 -7.99 -5.82
CA GLY A 22 -3.75 -8.54 -6.72
C GLY A 22 -3.95 -10.01 -7.08
N SER A 23 -5.10 -10.60 -6.77
CA SER A 23 -5.36 -12.05 -6.98
C SER A 23 -5.39 -12.46 -8.45
N ASN A 24 -5.56 -11.52 -9.38
CA ASN A 24 -5.48 -11.76 -10.82
C ASN A 24 -4.08 -11.50 -11.41
N ASN A 25 -3.08 -11.19 -10.57
CA ASN A 25 -1.69 -10.95 -10.96
C ASN A 25 -1.47 -9.81 -11.96
N GLN A 26 -2.45 -8.93 -12.14
CA GLN A 26 -2.32 -7.78 -13.05
C GLN A 26 -1.48 -6.66 -12.42
N ASN A 27 -0.80 -5.91 -13.27
CA ASN A 27 -0.16 -4.65 -12.90
C ASN A 27 -1.21 -3.54 -12.97
N THR A 28 -1.34 -2.78 -11.89
CA THR A 28 -2.38 -1.76 -11.76
C THR A 28 -1.88 -0.47 -11.16
N ASN A 29 -2.47 0.63 -11.62
CA ASN A 29 -2.26 1.95 -11.04
C ASN A 29 -3.58 2.45 -10.43
N PHE A 30 -3.57 2.62 -9.12
CA PHE A 30 -4.66 3.22 -8.39
C PHE A 30 -4.31 4.66 -8.01
N SER A 31 -4.98 5.58 -8.69
CA SER A 31 -4.91 7.02 -8.49
C SER A 31 -6.09 7.55 -7.65
N GLY A 32 -6.79 6.67 -6.96
CA GLY A 32 -7.87 6.98 -6.03
C GLY A 32 -7.39 7.08 -4.59
N SER A 33 -8.32 7.18 -3.64
CA SER A 33 -8.00 7.21 -2.21
C SER A 33 -8.66 6.05 -1.47
N ILE A 34 -7.94 5.50 -0.52
CA ILE A 34 -8.33 4.42 0.38
C ILE A 34 -8.40 5.00 1.78
N GLN A 35 -9.54 4.83 2.44
CA GLN A 35 -9.82 5.42 3.74
C GLN A 35 -10.70 4.53 4.59
N ASP A 36 -10.68 4.79 5.89
CA ASP A 36 -11.64 4.21 6.84
C ASP A 36 -13.05 4.78 6.61
N GLY A 37 -14.02 4.32 7.41
CA GLY A 37 -15.41 4.77 7.31
C GLY A 37 -16.21 4.10 6.19
N GLY A 38 -17.09 4.87 5.56
CA GLY A 38 -18.17 4.37 4.69
C GLY A 38 -19.53 4.48 5.38
N ALA A 39 -20.58 3.92 4.76
CA ALA A 39 -21.96 4.05 5.26
C ALA A 39 -22.16 3.55 6.70
N SER A 40 -21.38 2.55 7.13
CA SER A 40 -21.42 2.00 8.48
C SER A 40 -20.31 2.55 9.40
N GLY A 41 -19.51 3.51 8.93
CA GLY A 41 -18.33 4.00 9.66
C GLY A 41 -17.26 2.92 9.86
N GLY A 42 -16.50 3.06 10.96
CA GLY A 42 -15.46 2.11 11.37
C GLY A 42 -14.04 2.59 11.08
N ILE A 43 -13.11 2.15 11.93
CA ILE A 43 -11.66 2.40 11.84
C ILE A 43 -10.89 1.07 11.83
N GLY A 44 -9.62 1.12 11.47
CA GLY A 44 -8.74 -0.06 11.43
C GLY A 44 -8.78 -0.79 10.08
N GLY A 45 -9.27 -0.13 9.03
CA GLY A 45 -9.24 -0.65 7.67
C GLY A 45 -7.81 -0.94 7.25
N SER A 46 -7.58 -2.08 6.59
CA SER A 46 -6.24 -2.51 6.20
C SER A 46 -6.18 -3.01 4.76
N LEU A 47 -5.00 -2.88 4.16
CA LEU A 47 -4.72 -3.33 2.79
C LEU A 47 -3.76 -4.51 2.81
N ALA A 48 -4.00 -5.52 1.98
CA ALA A 48 -3.04 -6.57 1.70
C ALA A 48 -2.77 -6.69 0.21
N LYS A 49 -1.49 -6.61 -0.17
CA LYS A 49 -1.03 -6.87 -1.54
C LYS A 49 -0.63 -8.34 -1.67
N THR A 50 -1.25 -9.02 -2.63
CA THR A 50 -0.97 -10.40 -3.01
C THR A 50 -0.75 -10.52 -4.52
N GLY A 51 -0.53 -11.74 -5.00
CA GLY A 51 -0.24 -12.03 -6.40
C GLY A 51 1.12 -11.53 -6.84
N THR A 52 1.48 -11.81 -8.09
CA THR A 52 2.81 -11.47 -8.64
C THR A 52 2.88 -10.09 -9.28
N GLY A 53 1.73 -9.51 -9.68
CA GLY A 53 1.67 -8.22 -10.35
C GLY A 53 2.02 -7.04 -9.45
N GLU A 54 2.01 -5.85 -10.04
CA GLU A 54 2.30 -4.58 -9.39
C GLU A 54 1.02 -3.84 -8.97
N LEU A 55 1.08 -3.14 -7.84
CA LEU A 55 0.06 -2.16 -7.44
C LEU A 55 0.76 -0.84 -7.17
N VAL A 56 0.46 0.18 -7.97
CA VAL A 56 0.90 1.55 -7.74
C VAL A 56 -0.18 2.27 -6.93
N LEU A 57 0.22 2.84 -5.79
CA LEU A 57 -0.62 3.78 -5.03
C LEU A 57 -0.12 5.20 -5.31
N ALA A 58 -0.86 5.93 -6.14
CA ALA A 58 -0.44 7.24 -6.65
C ALA A 58 -0.97 8.43 -5.84
N ARG A 59 -1.74 8.19 -4.77
CA ARG A 59 -2.31 9.25 -3.91
C ARG A 59 -2.19 8.94 -2.43
N LYS A 60 -2.41 9.98 -1.62
CA LYS A 60 -2.56 9.89 -0.17
C LYS A 60 -3.74 8.98 0.18
N ASN A 61 -3.49 8.07 1.11
CA ASN A 61 -4.47 7.20 1.74
C ASN A 61 -4.53 7.48 3.25
N THR A 62 -5.66 7.19 3.88
CA THR A 62 -5.93 7.57 5.30
C THR A 62 -6.49 6.43 6.15
N TYR A 63 -6.55 5.20 5.61
CA TYR A 63 -6.90 4.03 6.42
C TYR A 63 -5.89 3.78 7.55
N THR A 64 -6.35 3.20 8.66
CA THR A 64 -5.60 3.21 9.93
C THR A 64 -5.02 1.85 10.35
N GLY A 65 -5.50 0.73 9.79
CA GLY A 65 -5.10 -0.62 10.21
C GLY A 65 -3.74 -1.10 9.67
N GLY A 66 -3.23 -0.50 8.59
CA GLY A 66 -1.91 -0.80 8.01
C GLY A 66 -1.94 -1.59 6.71
N THR A 67 -0.74 -1.85 6.17
CA THR A 67 -0.52 -2.48 4.86
C THR A 67 0.34 -3.73 5.00
N ILE A 68 -0.07 -4.84 4.40
CA ILE A 68 0.71 -6.08 4.37
C ILE A 68 1.03 -6.44 2.93
N ILE A 69 2.30 -6.60 2.60
CA ILE A 69 2.75 -7.09 1.30
C ILE A 69 3.15 -8.54 1.47
N THR A 70 2.33 -9.45 0.94
CA THR A 70 2.59 -10.89 1.00
C THR A 70 3.38 -11.36 -0.21
N ARG A 71 3.06 -10.81 -1.40
CA ARG A 71 3.69 -11.14 -2.69
C ARG A 71 3.58 -9.98 -3.68
N GLY A 72 4.42 -10.02 -4.71
CA GLY A 72 4.41 -9.07 -5.83
C GLY A 72 5.06 -7.74 -5.46
N HIS A 73 4.63 -6.66 -6.11
CA HIS A 73 5.24 -5.34 -5.94
C HIS A 73 4.19 -4.31 -5.49
N LEU A 74 4.44 -3.64 -4.37
CA LEU A 74 3.73 -2.42 -4.00
C LEU A 74 4.63 -1.22 -4.31
N ILE A 75 4.16 -0.31 -5.16
CA ILE A 75 4.88 0.89 -5.56
C ILE A 75 4.18 2.11 -4.94
N VAL A 76 4.87 2.83 -4.07
CA VAL A 76 4.40 4.08 -3.48
C VAL A 76 4.87 5.26 -4.34
N ASN A 77 3.94 5.93 -5.00
CA ASN A 77 4.25 7.05 -5.90
C ASN A 77 3.28 8.22 -5.73
N ASN A 78 2.93 8.52 -4.47
CA ASN A 78 2.07 9.63 -4.12
C ASN A 78 2.84 10.95 -4.04
N GLN A 79 2.22 12.04 -4.49
CA GLN A 79 2.81 13.39 -4.47
C GLN A 79 2.75 14.09 -3.10
N GLY A 80 2.13 13.46 -2.09
CA GLY A 80 2.00 14.02 -0.74
C GLY A 80 1.21 13.12 0.21
N GLY A 81 1.41 13.30 1.51
CA GLY A 81 0.85 12.43 2.55
C GLY A 81 1.44 11.01 2.51
N SER A 82 0.73 10.03 3.08
CA SER A 82 1.15 8.63 3.05
C SER A 82 0.41 7.83 1.98
N ALA A 83 1.10 7.11 1.12
CA ALA A 83 0.48 6.15 0.20
C ALA A 83 -0.10 4.92 0.92
N THR A 84 0.36 4.58 2.12
CA THR A 84 -0.03 3.34 2.82
C THR A 84 -0.90 3.58 4.04
N GLY A 85 -1.53 4.76 4.13
CA GLY A 85 -2.29 5.14 5.31
C GLY A 85 -1.39 5.50 6.50
N ILE A 86 -1.94 5.49 7.71
CA ILE A 86 -1.20 5.85 8.93
C ILE A 86 -0.66 4.63 9.70
N GLY A 87 -1.19 3.44 9.43
CA GLY A 87 -0.77 2.19 10.07
C GLY A 87 0.58 1.69 9.55
N PRO A 88 1.16 0.67 10.21
CA PRO A 88 2.45 0.11 9.82
C PRO A 88 2.38 -0.58 8.45
N VAL A 89 3.53 -0.68 7.79
CA VAL A 89 3.73 -1.44 6.56
C VAL A 89 4.58 -2.66 6.86
N GLN A 90 4.04 -3.84 6.59
CA GLN A 90 4.70 -5.12 6.80
C GLN A 90 4.99 -5.80 5.46
N ILE A 91 6.26 -6.03 5.15
CA ILE A 91 6.69 -6.79 3.96
C ILE A 91 6.96 -8.23 4.38
N ASN A 92 5.98 -9.13 4.21
CA ASN A 92 6.17 -10.55 4.46
C ASN A 92 6.93 -11.23 3.31
N GLY A 93 6.69 -10.77 2.08
CA GLY A 93 7.34 -11.24 0.86
C GLY A 93 7.03 -10.31 -0.31
N GLY A 94 7.87 -10.30 -1.34
CA GLY A 94 7.78 -9.36 -2.45
C GLY A 94 8.48 -8.03 -2.17
N PHE A 95 8.08 -7.00 -2.90
CA PHE A 95 8.80 -5.75 -3.00
C PHE A 95 7.94 -4.56 -2.55
N LEU A 96 8.56 -3.65 -1.80
CA LEU A 96 8.07 -2.29 -1.59
C LEU A 96 9.05 -1.33 -2.24
N SER A 97 8.58 -0.46 -3.13
CA SER A 97 9.44 0.54 -3.78
C SER A 97 8.71 1.85 -4.05
N GLY A 98 9.43 2.81 -4.62
CA GLY A 98 8.90 4.06 -5.14
C GLY A 98 9.48 5.28 -4.45
N ALA A 99 9.11 6.46 -4.96
CA ALA A 99 9.57 7.77 -4.47
C ALA A 99 8.52 8.50 -3.62
N GLY A 100 7.37 7.86 -3.37
CA GLY A 100 6.32 8.38 -2.51
C GLY A 100 6.66 8.30 -1.03
N ALA A 101 5.76 8.84 -0.21
CA ALA A 101 5.93 8.87 1.24
C ALA A 101 5.06 7.81 1.95
N ILE A 102 5.60 7.28 3.04
CA ILE A 102 4.97 6.31 3.94
C ILE A 102 5.04 6.91 5.34
N ALA A 103 3.91 7.00 6.04
CA ALA A 103 3.86 7.54 7.40
C ALA A 103 4.10 6.49 8.49
N GLY A 104 3.67 5.24 8.26
CA GLY A 104 3.81 4.16 9.24
C GLY A 104 5.21 3.56 9.28
N ALA A 105 5.54 2.87 10.36
CA ALA A 105 6.76 2.09 10.45
C ALA A 105 6.80 1.01 9.36
N VAL A 106 7.97 0.83 8.73
CA VAL A 106 8.19 -0.19 7.70
C VAL A 106 8.98 -1.35 8.29
N ASN A 107 8.36 -2.53 8.32
CA ASN A 107 8.96 -3.78 8.80
C ASN A 107 9.22 -4.70 7.61
N VAL A 108 10.44 -5.22 7.49
CA VAL A 108 10.85 -6.08 6.37
C VAL A 108 11.12 -7.49 6.86
N GLY A 109 10.46 -8.46 6.26
CA GLY A 109 10.49 -9.86 6.65
C GLY A 109 9.61 -10.17 7.86
N ASN A 110 9.32 -11.45 8.05
CA ASN A 110 8.51 -11.96 9.17
C ASN A 110 9.14 -13.21 9.83
N GLY A 111 10.40 -13.52 9.50
CA GLY A 111 11.09 -14.71 10.00
C GLY A 111 10.61 -16.05 9.44
N VAL A 112 9.65 -16.06 8.51
CA VAL A 112 9.05 -17.30 7.94
C VAL A 112 9.15 -17.32 6.41
N THR A 113 8.73 -16.26 5.74
CA THR A 113 8.77 -16.13 4.28
C THR A 113 10.03 -15.42 3.81
N SER A 114 10.71 -16.00 2.82
CA SER A 114 11.83 -15.36 2.12
C SER A 114 11.34 -14.42 1.02
N GLY A 115 12.21 -13.50 0.60
CA GLY A 115 11.98 -12.61 -0.53
C GLY A 115 11.25 -11.31 -0.19
N ALA A 116 11.24 -10.88 1.07
CA ALA A 116 10.84 -9.54 1.44
C ALA A 116 11.96 -8.54 1.10
N VAL A 117 11.65 -7.53 0.30
CA VAL A 117 12.62 -6.56 -0.19
C VAL A 117 12.04 -5.14 -0.09
N LEU A 118 12.84 -4.22 0.45
CA LEU A 118 12.60 -2.79 0.41
C LEU A 118 13.57 -2.13 -0.58
N LEU A 119 13.02 -1.45 -1.59
CA LEU A 119 13.76 -0.75 -2.64
C LEU A 119 13.46 0.77 -2.55
N PRO A 120 14.16 1.53 -1.69
CA PRO A 120 13.90 2.95 -1.53
C PRO A 120 14.18 3.72 -2.82
N GLY A 121 13.32 4.70 -3.14
CA GLY A 121 13.57 5.65 -4.22
C GLY A 121 14.82 6.49 -3.94
N THR A 122 15.46 7.02 -4.99
CA THR A 122 16.60 7.94 -4.82
C THR A 122 16.13 9.17 -4.07
N ALA A 123 16.83 9.53 -2.98
CA ALA A 123 16.62 10.81 -2.32
C ALA A 123 16.74 11.93 -3.37
N GLY A 124 15.72 12.78 -3.48
CA GLY A 124 15.85 13.99 -4.27
C GLY A 124 17.09 14.76 -3.82
N THR A 125 17.80 15.38 -4.76
CA THR A 125 18.95 16.25 -4.47
C THR A 125 18.57 17.20 -3.34
N PRO A 126 19.28 17.23 -2.20
CA PRO A 126 19.03 18.23 -1.17
C PRO A 126 19.10 19.62 -1.81
N GLY A 127 18.02 20.39 -1.72
CA GLY A 127 18.03 21.77 -2.18
C GLY A 127 19.10 22.57 -1.43
N TYR A 128 19.89 23.35 -2.16
CA TYR A 128 20.80 24.33 -1.54
C TYR A 128 19.96 25.45 -0.93
N LEU A 129 20.24 25.79 0.33
CA LEU A 129 19.66 26.93 1.05
C LEU A 129 20.08 28.26 0.39
#